data_AF-A0ABD4ZCA3-F1
#
_entry.id   AF-A0ABD4ZCA3-F1
#
_cell.length_a   1.000
_cell.length_b   1.000
_cell.length_c   1.000
_cell.angle_alpha   90.00
_cell.angle_beta   90.00
_cell.angle_gamma   90.00
#
_symmetry.space_group_name_H-M   'P 1'
#
loop_
_entity.id
_entity.type
_entity.pdbx_description
1 polymer ?
#
loop_
_entity_poly.entity_id
_entity_poly.type
_entity_poly.pdbx_seq_one_letter_code
_entity_poly.pdbx_strand_id
1 'polypeptide(L)'
;PQECREHAGVWGYLNELLAADNPISELKVFDLRESMANGGGPACLRLRVVLTEEERRAVNPAVMMNDTLFNVLNDWVDRYYRDRLTAADLADPQLLR
;
A
#
# COMPACT_ATOMS: atom_id res chain seq x y z
N PRO A 1 -6.07 -8.05 0.64
CA PRO A 1 -6.47 -6.87 1.45
C PRO A 1 -7.40 -7.33 2.58
N GLN A 2 -7.75 -6.47 3.54
CA GLN A 2 -8.52 -6.87 4.73
C GLN A 2 -9.88 -7.52 4.38
N GLU A 3 -10.51 -7.09 3.30
CA GLU A 3 -11.80 -7.59 2.79
C GLU A 3 -11.72 -9.09 2.41
N CYS A 4 -10.54 -9.58 2.00
CA CYS A 4 -10.35 -11.01 1.74
C CYS A 4 -10.43 -11.87 3.00
N ARG A 5 -10.06 -11.31 4.17
CA ARG A 5 -10.18 -11.98 5.47
C ARG A 5 -11.60 -11.87 6.03
N GLU A 6 -12.29 -10.79 5.74
CA GLU A 6 -13.67 -10.54 6.18
C GLU A 6 -14.70 -11.36 5.38
N HIS A 7 -14.41 -11.67 4.11
CA HIS A 7 -15.27 -12.52 3.30
C HIS A 7 -15.03 -14.01 3.59
N ALA A 8 -15.92 -14.63 4.37
CA ALA A 8 -15.79 -16.01 4.87
C ALA A 8 -15.41 -17.04 3.79
N GLY A 9 -16.07 -17.03 2.63
CA GLY A 9 -15.78 -17.97 1.54
C GLY A 9 -14.40 -17.78 0.91
N VAL A 10 -13.91 -16.55 0.85
CA VAL A 10 -12.60 -16.23 0.25
C VAL A 10 -11.50 -16.57 1.25
N TRP A 11 -11.69 -16.20 2.51
CA TRP A 11 -10.75 -16.56 3.56
C TRP A 11 -10.64 -18.08 3.73
N GLY A 12 -11.76 -18.81 3.68
CA GLY A 12 -11.76 -20.28 3.69
C GLY A 12 -10.91 -20.86 2.56
N TYR A 13 -11.17 -20.42 1.32
CA TYR A 13 -10.38 -20.82 0.16
C TYR A 13 -8.89 -20.48 0.29
N LEU A 14 -8.54 -19.29 0.77
CA LEU A 14 -7.13 -18.91 0.96
C LEU A 14 -6.42 -19.77 2.00
N ASN A 15 -7.11 -20.20 3.06
CA ASN A 15 -6.54 -21.10 4.06
C ASN A 15 -6.41 -22.54 3.54
N GLU A 16 -7.36 -23.00 2.73
CA GLU A 16 -7.23 -24.29 2.02
C GLU A 16 -6.02 -24.26 1.08
N LEU A 17 -5.88 -23.18 0.31
CA LEU A 17 -4.74 -22.96 -0.57
C LEU A 17 -3.41 -22.91 0.21
N LEU A 18 -3.39 -22.28 1.38
CA LEU A 18 -2.22 -22.25 2.26
C LEU A 18 -1.82 -23.64 2.78
N ALA A 19 -2.79 -24.54 2.99
CA ALA A 19 -2.56 -25.88 3.51
C ALA A 19 -2.24 -26.93 2.42
N ALA A 20 -2.52 -26.62 1.16
CA ALA A 20 -2.32 -27.54 0.04
C ALA A 20 -0.83 -27.65 -0.38
N ASP A 21 -0.51 -28.68 -1.15
CA ASP A 21 0.83 -28.90 -1.71
C ASP A 21 1.13 -27.93 -2.87
N ASN A 22 1.59 -26.73 -2.55
CA ASN A 22 1.94 -25.68 -3.51
C ASN A 22 2.94 -24.66 -2.92
N PRO A 23 3.45 -23.69 -3.72
CA PRO A 23 4.45 -22.73 -3.25
C PRO A 23 3.97 -21.68 -2.21
N ILE A 24 2.67 -21.51 -1.99
CA ILE A 24 2.13 -20.50 -1.08
C ILE A 24 2.19 -21.02 0.36
N SER A 25 3.03 -20.41 1.18
CA SER A 25 3.30 -20.83 2.56
C SER A 25 2.99 -19.76 3.62
N GLU A 26 2.53 -18.57 3.20
CA GLU A 26 2.20 -17.48 4.11
C GLU A 26 1.06 -16.62 3.55
N LEU A 27 0.18 -16.14 4.43
CA LEU A 27 -0.83 -15.12 4.13
C LEU A 27 -0.54 -13.85 4.93
N LYS A 28 -0.33 -12.72 4.25
CA LYS A 28 -0.24 -11.38 4.88
C LYS A 28 -1.43 -10.53 4.47
N VAL A 29 -2.07 -9.92 5.47
CA VAL A 29 -3.24 -9.06 5.30
C VAL A 29 -2.86 -7.65 5.75
N PHE A 30 -3.26 -6.66 4.94
CA PHE A 30 -3.06 -5.24 5.22
C PHE A 30 -4.39 -4.51 5.08
N ASP A 31 -4.63 -3.55 5.96
CA ASP A 31 -5.73 -2.60 5.88
C ASP A 31 -5.39 -1.51 4.85
N LEU A 32 -6.19 -1.42 3.79
CA LEU A 32 -6.04 -0.45 2.70
C LEU A 32 -7.40 0.15 2.35
N ARG A 33 -8.31 0.30 3.33
CA ARG A 33 -9.70 0.73 3.11
C ARG A 33 -9.83 1.96 2.21
N GLU A 34 -9.01 2.98 2.42
CA GLU A 34 -9.04 4.22 1.61
C GLU A 34 -8.76 3.98 0.12
N SER A 35 -7.82 3.09 -0.20
CA SER A 35 -7.51 2.74 -1.59
C SER A 35 -8.55 1.78 -2.17
N MET A 36 -8.96 0.79 -1.38
CA MET A 36 -9.97 -0.19 -1.77
C MET A 36 -11.33 0.46 -2.07
N ALA A 37 -11.70 1.52 -1.35
CA ALA A 37 -12.90 2.33 -1.60
C ALA A 37 -12.94 2.93 -3.02
N ASN A 38 -11.77 3.14 -3.64
CA ASN A 38 -11.62 3.58 -5.04
C ASN A 38 -11.12 2.45 -5.97
N GLY A 39 -11.25 1.18 -5.57
CA GLY A 39 -10.89 0.01 -6.39
C GLY A 39 -9.39 -0.32 -6.42
N GLY A 40 -8.58 0.27 -5.55
CA GLY A 40 -7.15 0.02 -5.45
C GLY A 40 -6.77 -1.02 -4.39
N GLY A 41 -6.44 -2.23 -4.83
CA GLY A 41 -5.89 -3.27 -3.94
C GLY A 41 -4.37 -3.19 -3.76
N PRO A 42 -3.76 -4.10 -2.95
CA PRO A 42 -2.31 -4.12 -2.71
C PRO A 42 -1.47 -4.19 -4.00
N ALA A 43 -1.96 -4.92 -5.00
CA ALA A 43 -1.30 -5.04 -6.29
C ALA A 43 -1.41 -3.76 -7.15
N CYS A 44 -2.44 -2.94 -6.96
CA CYS A 44 -2.64 -1.71 -7.72
C CYS A 44 -1.71 -0.58 -7.23
N LEU A 45 -1.32 -0.61 -5.95
CA LEU A 45 -0.45 0.41 -5.33
C LEU A 45 1.05 0.20 -5.58
N ARG A 46 1.44 -0.75 -6.43
CA ARG A 46 2.85 -1.12 -6.62
C ARG A 46 3.20 -1.43 -8.06
N LEU A 47 4.40 -1.00 -8.46
CA LEU A 47 5.05 -1.37 -9.71
C LEU A 47 6.18 -2.37 -9.43
N ARG A 48 6.14 -3.54 -10.08
CA ARG A 48 7.23 -4.53 -9.96
C ARG A 48 8.29 -4.21 -11.01
N VAL A 49 9.53 -4.00 -10.57
CA VAL A 49 10.69 -3.74 -11.43
C VAL A 49 11.80 -4.70 -11.02
N VAL A 50 12.19 -5.60 -11.91
CA VAL A 50 13.32 -6.51 -11.70
C VAL A 50 14.59 -5.74 -12.05
N LEU A 51 15.57 -5.76 -11.15
CA LEU A 51 16.83 -5.05 -11.29
C LEU A 51 17.98 -5.98 -10.93
N THR A 52 19.05 -5.91 -11.70
CA THR A 52 20.37 -6.41 -11.29
C THR A 52 20.93 -5.57 -10.15
N GLU A 53 21.97 -6.06 -9.50
CA GLU A 53 22.64 -5.32 -8.42
C GLU A 53 23.25 -3.99 -8.90
N GLU A 54 23.79 -3.94 -10.14
CA GLU A 54 24.29 -2.70 -10.73
C GLU A 54 23.17 -1.69 -10.98
N GLU A 55 22.07 -2.13 -11.59
CA GLU A 55 20.91 -1.26 -11.83
C GLU A 55 20.26 -0.79 -10.53
N ARG A 56 20.19 -1.65 -9.50
CA ARG A 56 19.68 -1.29 -8.17
C ARG A 56 20.51 -0.17 -7.53
N ARG A 57 21.83 -0.18 -7.72
CA ARG A 57 22.72 0.89 -7.23
C ARG A 57 22.60 2.19 -8.03
N ALA A 58 22.10 2.12 -9.26
CA ALA A 58 21.84 3.29 -10.10
C ALA A 58 20.48 3.96 -9.82
N VAL A 59 19.57 3.30 -9.10
CA VAL A 59 18.31 3.92 -8.63
C VAL A 59 18.63 5.08 -7.70
N ASN A 60 17.85 6.16 -7.76
CA ASN A 60 17.98 7.27 -6.82
C ASN A 60 17.85 6.75 -5.37
N PRO A 61 18.91 6.79 -4.54
CA PRO A 61 18.89 6.18 -3.22
C PRO A 61 17.88 6.84 -2.28
N ALA A 62 17.47 8.09 -2.54
CA ALA A 62 16.53 8.82 -1.70
C ALA A 62 15.10 8.25 -1.74
N VAL A 63 14.75 7.41 -2.71
CA VAL A 63 13.42 6.77 -2.80
C VAL A 63 13.39 5.33 -2.29
N MET A 64 14.54 4.79 -1.90
CA MET A 64 14.64 3.41 -1.41
C MET A 64 14.17 3.34 0.04
N MET A 65 13.06 2.64 0.28
CA MET A 65 12.43 2.55 1.60
C MET A 65 13.39 2.01 2.67
N ASN A 66 13.44 2.70 3.81
CA ASN A 66 14.18 2.38 5.02
C ASN A 66 13.57 3.17 6.19
N ASP A 67 14.04 2.94 7.42
CA ASP A 67 13.49 3.59 8.63
C ASP A 67 13.55 5.13 8.57
N THR A 68 14.63 5.69 8.02
CA THR A 68 14.78 7.14 7.85
C THR A 68 13.73 7.69 6.90
N LEU A 69 13.57 7.09 5.71
CA LEU A 69 12.59 7.55 4.73
C LEU A 69 11.16 7.34 5.24
N PHE A 70 10.89 6.23 5.93
CA PHE A 70 9.59 5.95 6.54
C PHE A 70 9.19 7.06 7.52
N ASN A 71 10.07 7.44 8.45
CA ASN A 71 9.76 8.50 9.42
C ASN A 71 9.60 9.86 8.73
N VAL A 72 10.48 10.20 7.78
CA VAL A 72 10.39 11.46 7.01
C VAL A 72 9.05 11.58 6.27
N LEU A 73 8.58 10.50 5.65
CA LEU A 73 7.31 10.50 4.93
C LEU A 73 6.12 10.63 5.89
N ASN A 74 6.13 9.94 7.03
CA ASN A 74 5.06 10.08 8.03
C ASN A 74 5.00 11.48 8.63
N ASP A 75 6.15 12.05 9.04
CA ASP A 75 6.23 13.42 9.56
C ASP A 75 5.72 14.45 8.54
N TRP A 76 5.97 14.20 7.25
CA TRP A 76 5.49 15.05 6.17
C TRP A 76 3.98 14.90 5.98
N VAL A 77 3.45 13.68 6.02
CA VAL A 77 2.00 13.43 5.98
C VAL A 77 1.31 14.12 7.15
N ASP A 78 1.79 13.94 8.37
CA ASP A 78 1.22 14.55 9.59
C ASP A 78 1.21 16.08 9.53
N ARG A 79 2.18 16.68 8.83
CA ARG A 79 2.28 18.14 8.70
C ARG A 79 1.30 18.74 7.70
N TYR A 80 0.99 18.02 6.63
CA TYR A 80 0.32 18.61 5.46
C TYR A 80 -1.01 17.95 5.07
N TYR A 81 -1.27 16.71 5.48
CA TYR A 81 -2.47 15.98 5.06
C TYR A 81 -3.62 16.30 6.00
N ARG A 82 -4.80 16.57 5.42
CA ARG A 82 -6.05 16.70 6.18
C ARG A 82 -6.54 15.30 6.55
N ASP A 83 -7.15 15.19 7.72
CA ASP A 83 -7.85 13.98 8.19
C ASP A 83 -9.23 13.80 7.51
N ARG A 84 -9.76 14.85 6.87
CA ARG A 84 -10.99 14.83 6.10
C ARG A 84 -10.87 15.71 4.85
N LEU A 85 -11.36 15.18 3.72
CA LEU A 85 -11.46 15.90 2.46
C LEU A 85 -12.74 15.51 1.71
N THR A 86 -13.40 16.50 1.12
CA THR A 86 -14.55 16.32 0.24
C THR A 86 -14.32 17.03 -1.08
N ALA A 87 -15.14 16.73 -2.09
CA ALA A 87 -15.06 17.41 -3.39
C ALA A 87 -15.22 18.94 -3.28
N ALA A 88 -15.97 19.44 -2.29
CA ALA A 88 -16.15 20.87 -2.07
C ALA A 88 -14.88 21.56 -1.56
N ASP A 89 -14.07 20.84 -0.76
CA ASP A 89 -12.82 21.36 -0.21
C ASP A 89 -11.75 21.56 -1.29
N LEU A 90 -11.93 20.95 -2.48
CA LEU A 90 -11.03 21.16 -3.62
C LEU A 90 -11.07 22.61 -4.14
N ALA A 91 -12.10 23.38 -3.80
CA ALA A 91 -12.20 24.79 -4.14
C ALA A 91 -11.49 25.71 -3.11
N ASP A 92 -11.05 25.19 -1.97
CA ASP A 92 -10.35 25.96 -0.94
C ASP A 92 -8.93 26.33 -1.38
N PRO A 93 -8.59 27.63 -1.58
CA PRO A 93 -7.26 28.04 -1.97
C PRO A 93 -6.17 27.69 -0.95
N GLN A 94 -6.54 27.43 0.31
CA GLN A 94 -5.60 26.98 1.33
C GLN A 94 -5.18 25.52 1.11
N LEU A 95 -5.99 24.68 0.46
CA LEU A 95 -5.57 23.32 0.10
C LEU A 95 -4.47 23.31 -0.97
N LEU A 96 -4.43 24.33 -1.83
CA LEU A 96 -3.43 24.45 -2.91
C LEU A 96 -2.05 24.96 -2.44
N ARG A 97 -1.98 25.59 -1.25
CA ARG A 97 -0.75 26.23 -0.72
C ARG A 97 0.09 25.24 0.07
#